data_AF-A0A662ZNL0-F1
#
_entry.id   AF-A0A662ZNL0-F1
#
_cell.length_a   1.000
_cell.length_b   1.000
_cell.length_c   1.000
_cell.angle_alpha   90.00
_cell.angle_beta   90.00
_cell.angle_gamma   90.00
#
_symmetry.space_group_name_H-M   'P 1'
#
loop_
_entity.id
_entity.type
_entity.pdbx_description
1 polymer ?
#
loop_
_entity_poly.entity_id
_entity_poly.type
_entity_poly.pdbx_seq_one_letter_code
_entity_poly.pdbx_strand_id
1 'polypeptide(L)'
;NIGGINEWTNIDIVNLLCEKIDSLFRDNESYRIKYPDCPASKGVSTKTLITYVKDRLGHDRRYAIDATKIMNELNYKPQETFETGIQKTILWYLDNDSWLKKILNIA
;
A
#
# COMPACT_ATOMS: atom_id res chain seq x y z
N ASN A 1 -2.51 -21.73 10.73
CA ASN A 1 -2.31 -20.62 9.78
C ASN A 1 -2.63 -19.31 10.45
N ILE A 2 -2.00 -18.23 10.01
CA ILE A 2 -2.25 -16.85 10.47
C ILE A 2 -2.63 -16.05 9.22
N GLY A 3 -3.72 -15.30 9.29
CA GLY A 3 -4.21 -14.51 8.15
C GLY A 3 -5.30 -13.53 8.59
N GLY A 4 -5.51 -12.50 7.79
CA GLY A 4 -6.46 -11.42 8.09
C GLY A 4 -7.84 -11.56 7.46
N ILE A 5 -8.11 -12.63 6.69
CA ILE A 5 -9.34 -12.79 5.88
C ILE A 5 -9.54 -11.58 4.93
N ASN A 6 -8.46 -11.17 4.26
CA ASN A 6 -8.40 -9.95 3.44
C ASN A 6 -7.88 -10.29 2.04
N GLU A 7 -8.67 -11.01 1.25
CA GLU A 7 -8.32 -11.29 -0.15
C GLU A 7 -8.52 -10.04 -1.01
N TRP A 8 -7.50 -9.66 -1.77
CA TRP A 8 -7.51 -8.52 -2.68
C TRP A 8 -6.83 -8.89 -3.99
N THR A 9 -7.28 -8.31 -5.10
CA THR A 9 -6.54 -8.40 -6.36
C THR A 9 -5.41 -7.36 -6.37
N ASN A 10 -4.31 -7.65 -7.06
CA ASN A 10 -3.16 -6.75 -7.14
C ASN A 10 -3.56 -5.36 -7.68
N ILE A 11 -4.45 -5.30 -8.67
CA ILE A 11 -4.85 -4.03 -9.29
C ILE A 11 -5.72 -3.19 -8.35
N ASP A 12 -6.56 -3.82 -7.52
CA ASP A 12 -7.38 -3.12 -6.54
C ASP A 12 -6.51 -2.49 -5.44
N ILE A 13 -5.45 -3.18 -5.01
CA ILE A 13 -4.46 -2.64 -4.06
C ILE A 13 -3.77 -1.39 -4.64
N VAL A 14 -3.33 -1.46 -5.90
CA VAL A 14 -2.67 -0.32 -6.56
C VAL A 14 -3.63 0.85 -6.73
N ASN A 15 -4.88 0.58 -7.10
CA ASN A 15 -5.91 1.63 -7.19
C ASN A 15 -6.19 2.31 -5.84
N LEU A 16 -6.29 1.53 -4.76
CA LEU A 16 -6.49 2.04 -3.40
C LEU A 16 -5.29 2.88 -2.96
N LEU A 17 -4.06 2.41 -3.25
CA LEU A 17 -2.84 3.16 -2.99
C LEU A 17 -2.84 4.53 -3.68
N CYS A 18 -3.18 4.58 -4.97
CA CYS A 18 -3.29 5.83 -5.72
C CYS A 18 -4.33 6.76 -5.10
N GLU A 19 -5.51 6.26 -4.73
CA GLU A 19 -6.56 7.06 -4.10
C GLU A 19 -6.09 7.68 -2.77
N LYS A 20 -5.45 6.88 -1.90
CA LYS A 20 -4.95 7.36 -0.62
C LYS A 20 -3.85 8.41 -0.79
N ILE A 21 -2.91 8.21 -1.71
CA ILE A 21 -1.86 9.19 -2.01
C ILE A 21 -2.48 10.48 -2.56
N ASP A 22 -3.38 10.38 -3.54
CA ASP A 22 -4.06 11.53 -4.13
C ASP A 22 -4.84 12.33 -3.07
N SER A 23 -5.49 11.67 -2.11
CA SER A 23 -6.14 12.34 -0.97
C SER A 23 -5.13 13.02 -0.06
N LEU A 24 -4.10 12.31 0.40
CA LEU A 24 -3.09 12.85 1.32
C LEU A 24 -2.38 14.08 0.73
N PHE A 25 -2.03 14.03 -0.55
CA PHE A 25 -1.34 15.12 -1.23
C PHE A 25 -2.26 16.28 -1.52
N ARG A 26 -3.57 16.08 -1.63
CA ARG A 26 -4.55 17.18 -1.72
C ARG A 26 -4.69 17.91 -0.38
N ASP A 27 -4.73 17.15 0.71
CA ASP A 27 -5.05 17.68 2.03
C ASP A 27 -3.81 18.19 2.79
N ASN A 28 -2.60 17.81 2.37
CA ASN A 28 -1.35 18.17 3.04
C ASN A 28 -0.34 18.83 2.08
N GLU A 29 -0.13 20.13 2.26
CA GLU A 29 0.81 20.92 1.45
C GLU A 29 2.27 20.50 1.63
N SER A 30 2.67 20.06 2.82
CA SER A 30 4.05 19.65 3.08
C SER A 30 4.48 18.47 2.20
N TYR A 31 3.57 17.53 1.91
CA TYR A 31 3.84 16.42 1.00
C TYR A 31 3.99 16.90 -0.44
N ARG A 32 3.22 17.89 -0.88
CA ARG A 32 3.37 18.48 -2.22
C ARG A 32 4.71 19.18 -2.39
N ILE A 33 5.13 19.95 -1.38
CA ILE A 33 6.42 20.64 -1.36
C ILE A 33 7.57 19.62 -1.36
N LYS A 34 7.45 18.57 -0.54
CA LYS A 34 8.49 17.54 -0.40
C LYS A 34 8.65 16.68 -1.67
N TYR A 35 7.56 16.42 -2.39
CA TYR A 35 7.54 15.56 -3.57
C TYR A 35 6.95 16.29 -4.80
N PRO A 36 7.64 17.31 -5.33
CA PRO A 36 7.08 18.18 -6.37
C PRO A 36 6.82 17.46 -7.71
N ASP A 37 7.53 16.36 -7.96
CA ASP A 37 7.39 15.57 -9.20
C ASP A 37 6.24 14.55 -9.16
N CYS A 38 5.66 14.29 -7.98
CA CYS A 38 4.49 13.44 -7.87
C CYS A 38 3.29 14.07 -8.62
N PRO A 39 2.57 13.33 -9.47
CA PRO A 39 1.36 13.85 -10.14
C PRO A 39 0.34 14.46 -9.16
N ALA A 40 0.17 13.85 -7.98
CA ALA A 40 -0.76 14.34 -6.98
C ALA A 40 -0.39 15.75 -6.45
N SER A 41 0.91 16.11 -6.43
CA SER A 41 1.37 17.46 -6.09
C SER A 41 0.89 18.52 -7.08
N LYS A 42 0.53 18.09 -8.30
CA LYS A 42 0.02 18.92 -9.40
C LYS A 42 -1.49 18.76 -9.59
N GLY A 43 -2.18 18.07 -8.69
CA GLY A 43 -3.61 17.78 -8.79
C GLY A 43 -3.97 16.75 -9.87
N VAL A 44 -2.98 16.01 -10.38
CA VAL A 44 -3.19 14.94 -11.37
C VAL A 44 -3.24 13.60 -10.63
N SER A 45 -4.19 12.73 -11.00
CA SER A 45 -4.29 11.42 -10.33
C SER A 45 -3.04 10.58 -10.57
N THR A 46 -2.53 9.96 -9.51
CA THR A 46 -1.39 9.04 -9.59
C THR A 46 -1.71 7.75 -10.34
N LYS A 47 -2.99 7.45 -10.60
CA LYS A 47 -3.38 6.33 -11.48
C LYS A 47 -2.81 6.44 -12.89
N THR A 48 -2.45 7.66 -13.32
CA THR A 48 -1.74 7.90 -14.60
C THR A 48 -0.38 7.21 -14.68
N LEU A 49 0.21 6.81 -13.55
CA LEU A 49 1.48 6.09 -13.49
C LEU A 49 1.33 4.56 -13.64
N ILE A 50 0.10 4.03 -13.60
CA ILE A 50 -0.13 2.59 -13.71
C ILE A 50 0.25 2.11 -15.12
N THR A 51 1.18 1.17 -15.18
CA THR A 51 1.66 0.56 -16.43
C THR A 51 1.56 -0.95 -16.35
N TYR A 52 0.90 -1.56 -17.33
CA TYR A 52 0.85 -3.03 -17.44
C TYR A 52 2.14 -3.55 -18.08
N VAL A 53 2.70 -4.58 -17.47
CA VAL A 53 3.92 -5.24 -17.94
C VAL A 53 3.66 -6.71 -18.22
N LYS A 54 4.61 -7.38 -18.89
CA LYS A 54 4.54 -8.82 -19.12
C LYS A 54 4.43 -9.57 -17.79
N ASP A 55 3.51 -10.53 -17.73
CA ASP A 55 3.26 -11.32 -16.52
C ASP A 55 4.47 -12.19 -16.12
N ARG A 56 4.55 -12.52 -14.84
CA ARG A 56 5.59 -13.37 -14.27
C ARG A 56 5.39 -14.83 -14.72
N LEU A 57 6.46 -15.50 -15.16
CA LEU A 57 6.40 -16.93 -15.41
C LEU A 57 6.09 -17.69 -14.10
N GLY A 58 5.10 -18.60 -14.13
CA GLY A 58 4.67 -19.32 -12.93
C GLY A 58 3.94 -18.44 -11.91
N HIS A 59 3.19 -17.43 -12.35
CA HIS A 59 2.43 -16.57 -11.45
C HIS A 59 1.25 -17.31 -10.80
N ASP A 60 1.40 -17.64 -9.51
CA ASP A 60 0.29 -18.03 -8.65
C ASP A 60 -0.70 -16.87 -8.51
N ARG A 61 -1.92 -17.07 -9.00
CA ARG A 61 -2.91 -15.99 -9.14
C ARG A 61 -3.70 -15.69 -7.87
N ARG A 62 -3.70 -16.61 -6.91
CA ARG A 62 -4.51 -16.49 -5.70
C ARG A 62 -3.85 -17.20 -4.53
N TYR A 63 -3.69 -16.46 -3.45
CA TYR A 63 -3.42 -17.02 -2.13
C TYR A 63 -4.55 -16.60 -1.20
N ALA A 64 -5.07 -17.58 -0.46
CA ALA A 64 -6.11 -17.37 0.53
C ALA A 64 -5.81 -18.27 1.73
N ILE A 65 -5.96 -17.71 2.93
CA ILE A 65 -5.67 -18.40 4.18
C ILE A 65 -6.93 -18.49 5.02
N ASP A 66 -7.29 -19.72 5.39
CA ASP A 66 -8.24 -19.97 6.47
C ASP A 66 -7.52 -19.83 7.83
N ALA A 67 -7.93 -18.83 8.61
CA ALA A 67 -7.43 -18.53 9.95
C ALA A 67 -8.34 -19.05 11.08
N THR A 68 -9.39 -19.82 10.77
CA THR A 68 -10.40 -20.27 11.74
C THR A 68 -9.80 -20.94 12.97
N LYS A 69 -8.80 -21.82 12.78
CA LYS A 69 -8.13 -22.53 13.87
C LYS A 69 -7.54 -21.58 14.92
N ILE A 70 -6.75 -20.59 14.49
CA ILE A 70 -6.06 -19.69 15.43
C ILE A 70 -7.02 -18.72 16.09
N MET A 71 -8.07 -18.31 15.36
CA MET A 71 -9.12 -17.46 15.92
C MET A 71 -9.86 -18.17 17.06
N ASN A 72 -10.17 -19.46 16.88
CA ASN A 72 -10.90 -20.24 17.88
C ASN A 72 -10.02 -20.70 19.06
N GLU A 73 -8.82 -21.20 18.77
CA GLU A 73 -7.98 -21.82 19.81
C GLU A 73 -7.15 -20.80 20.60
N LEU A 74 -6.71 -19.71 19.96
CA LEU A 74 -5.82 -18.72 20.58
C LEU A 74 -6.46 -17.33 20.70
N ASN A 75 -7.75 -17.19 20.37
CA ASN A 75 -8.48 -15.92 20.37
C ASN A 75 -7.77 -14.83 19.53
N TYR A 76 -7.07 -15.24 18.47
CA TYR A 76 -6.43 -14.31 17.54
C TYR A 76 -7.49 -13.56 16.73
N LYS A 77 -7.29 -12.25 16.52
CA LYS A 77 -8.08 -11.46 15.59
C LYS A 77 -7.20 -10.36 14.97
N PRO A 78 -7.23 -10.15 13.65
CA PRO A 78 -6.56 -9.00 13.05
C PRO A 78 -7.15 -7.70 13.62
N GLN A 79 -6.27 -6.76 13.99
CA GLN A 79 -6.66 -5.45 14.51
C GLN A 79 -6.89 -4.41 13.41
N GLU A 80 -6.34 -4.65 12.22
CA GLU A 80 -6.43 -3.75 11.06
C GLU A 80 -7.24 -4.40 9.95
N THR A 81 -7.98 -3.59 9.19
CA THR A 81 -8.43 -3.97 7.85
C THR A 81 -7.31 -3.68 6.85
N PHE A 82 -7.47 -4.11 5.60
CA PHE A 82 -6.49 -3.77 4.57
C PHE A 82 -6.39 -2.25 4.37
N GLU A 83 -7.52 -1.56 4.35
CA GLU A 83 -7.62 -0.12 4.14
C GLU A 83 -6.99 0.69 5.28
N THR A 84 -7.19 0.28 6.54
CA THR A 84 -6.55 0.96 7.68
C THR A 84 -5.05 0.69 7.72
N GLY A 85 -4.65 -0.56 7.43
CA GLY A 85 -3.25 -0.96 7.34
C GLY A 85 -2.48 -0.21 6.25
N ILE A 86 -3.01 -0.18 5.02
CA ILE A 86 -2.32 0.47 3.88
C ILE A 86 -2.18 1.98 4.10
N GLN A 87 -3.18 2.63 4.70
CA GLN A 87 -3.08 4.05 5.08
C GLN A 87 -1.90 4.30 6.03
N LYS A 88 -1.77 3.49 7.08
CA LYS A 88 -0.66 3.57 8.03
C LYS A 88 0.68 3.27 7.36
N THR A 89 0.72 2.30 6.45
CA THR A 89 1.91 1.99 5.66
C THR A 89 2.35 3.18 4.81
N ILE A 90 1.44 3.82 4.07
CA ILE A 90 1.75 4.99 3.23
C ILE A 90 2.36 6.11 4.08
N LEU A 91 1.71 6.46 5.19
CA LEU A 91 2.20 7.49 6.12
C LEU A 91 3.60 7.14 6.65
N TRP A 92 3.80 5.88 7.05
CA TRP A 92 5.10 5.43 7.50
C TRP A 92 6.19 5.65 6.45
N TYR A 93 5.95 5.30 5.17
CA TYR A 93 6.93 5.55 4.11
C TYR A 93 7.18 7.04 3.87
N LEU A 94 6.14 7.89 3.92
CA LEU A 94 6.28 9.34 3.73
C LEU A 94 7.07 10.02 4.84
N ASP A 95 7.06 9.45 6.06
CA ASP A 95 7.69 10.04 7.24
C ASP A 95 9.09 9.44 7.55
N ASN A 96 9.51 8.37 6.87
CA ASN A 96 10.74 7.61 7.17
C ASN A 96 11.82 7.69 6.08
N ASP A 97 12.06 8.86 5.50
CA ASP A 97 13.05 9.07 4.42
C ASP A 97 14.45 8.56 4.75
N SER A 98 14.90 8.78 5.99
CA SER A 98 16.26 8.40 6.39
C SER A 98 16.45 6.89 6.36
N TRP A 99 15.41 6.14 6.71
CA TRP A 99 15.39 4.69 6.58
C TRP A 99 15.33 4.29 5.10
N LEU A 100 14.45 4.93 4.32
CA LEU A 100 14.27 4.63 2.90
C LEU A 100 15.57 4.84 2.10
N LYS A 101 16.27 5.96 2.32
CA LYS A 101 17.56 6.25 1.66
C LYS A 101 18.61 5.18 1.95
N LYS A 102 18.69 4.73 3.21
CA LYS A 102 19.63 3.67 3.63
C LYS A 102 19.36 2.34 2.93
N ILE A 103 18.09 1.96 2.74
CA ILE A 103 17.75 0.69 2.08
C ILE A 103 17.87 0.73 0.55
N LEU A 104 17.66 1.91 -0.06
CA LEU A 104 17.77 2.08 -1.51
C LEU A 104 19.21 2.24 -1.99
N ASN A 105 20.20 2.30 -1.09
CA ASN A 105 21.58 2.65 -1.38
C ASN A 105 21.72 3.97 -2.16
N ILE A 106 20.79 4.90 -1.94
CA ILE A 106 20.84 6.25 -2.52
C ILE A 106 21.49 7.12 -1.44
N ALA A 107 22.74 7.51 -1.69
CA ALA A 107 23.53 8.39 -0.83
C ALA A 107 22.98 9.83 -0.83
#